data_AF-A0A966RK76-F1
#
_entry.id   AF-A0A966RK76-F1
#
_cell.length_a   1.000
_cell.length_b   1.000
_cell.length_c   1.000
_cell.angle_alpha   90.00
_cell.angle_beta   90.00
_cell.angle_gamma   90.00
#
_symmetry.space_group_name_H-M   'P 1'
#
loop_
_entity.id
_entity.type
_entity.pdbx_description
1 polymer ?
#
loop_
_entity_poly.entity_id
_entity_poly.type
_entity_poly.pdbx_seq_one_letter_code
_entity_poly.pdbx_strand_id
1 'polypeptide(L)' 'MNKALLQKGIKRLAIALPLCFIGPVVVHQAFQNKTHTLYLPVLLSGILLLALAFFYGFTGIKTLVNALLGKRKTNL' A
#
# COMPACT_ATOMS: atom_id res chain seq x y z
N MET A 1 1.74 -3.11 -25.10
CA MET A 1 1.87 -2.22 -23.93
C MET A 1 0.65 -1.31 -23.82
N ASN A 2 -0.05 -1.31 -22.67
CA ASN A 2 -1.24 -0.48 -22.45
C ASN A 2 -0.89 0.74 -21.58
N LYS A 3 -0.78 1.92 -22.19
CA LYS A 3 -0.37 3.17 -21.50
C LYS A 3 -1.33 3.60 -20.39
N ALA A 4 -2.64 3.47 -20.60
CA ALA A 4 -3.64 3.84 -19.58
C ALA A 4 -3.52 2.94 -18.33
N LEU A 5 -3.31 1.63 -18.54
CA LEU A 5 -3.10 0.69 -17.46
C LEU A 5 -1.77 0.94 -16.74
N LEU A 6 -0.71 1.33 -17.49
CA LEU A 6 0.60 1.67 -16.95
C LEU A 6 0.50 2.86 -16.00
N GLN A 7 -0.13 3.95 -16.43
CA GLN A 7 -0.35 5.15 -15.61
C GLN A 7 -1.15 4.83 -14.35
N LYS A 8 -2.16 3.95 -14.45
CA LYS A 8 -2.94 3.49 -13.30
C LYS A 8 -2.10 2.68 -12.31
N GLY A 9 -1.20 1.82 -12.79
CA GLY A 9 -0.25 1.08 -11.97
C GLY A 9 0.72 2.01 -11.23
N ILE A 10 1.33 2.95 -11.95
CA ILE A 10 2.23 3.97 -11.37
C ILE A 10 1.52 4.81 -10.32
N LYS A 11 0.29 5.28 -10.58
CA LYS A 11 -0.49 6.07 -9.60
C LYS A 11 -0.75 5.28 -8.30
N ARG A 12 -1.04 3.98 -8.41
CA ARG A 12 -1.22 3.12 -7.23
C ARG A 12 0.06 2.94 -6.43
N LEU A 13 1.21 2.76 -7.10
CA LEU A 13 2.51 2.69 -6.43
C LEU A 13 2.93 4.02 -5.81
N ALA A 14 2.65 5.13 -6.47
CA ALA A 14 2.91 6.47 -5.94
C ALA A 14 2.12 6.76 -4.66
N ILE A 15 0.92 6.17 -4.52
CA ILE A 15 0.15 6.20 -3.27
C ILE A 15 0.75 5.23 -2.25
N ALA A 16 1.10 3.99 -2.63
CA ALA A 16 1.66 3.00 -1.71
C ALA A 16 2.97 3.47 -1.05
N LEU A 17 3.83 4.15 -1.81
CA LEU A 17 5.16 4.56 -1.37
C LEU A 17 5.15 5.39 -0.08
N PRO A 18 4.43 6.53 0.03
CA PRO A 18 4.36 7.29 1.28
C PRO A 18 3.70 6.48 2.41
N LEU A 19 2.70 5.63 2.12
CA LEU A 19 2.09 4.79 3.16
C LEU A 19 3.09 3.80 3.77
N CYS A 20 4.05 3.29 2.99
CA CYS A 20 5.13 2.43 3.50
C CYS A 20 6.04 3.12 4.51
N PHE A 21 6.13 4.46 4.51
CA PHE A 21 6.89 5.22 5.51
C PHE A 21 6.00 5.68 6.66
N ILE A 22 4.81 6.18 6.36
CA ILE A 22 3.89 6.72 7.36
C ILE A 22 3.38 5.61 8.28
N GLY A 23 2.99 4.45 7.73
CA GLY A 23 2.46 3.33 8.51
C GLY A 23 3.40 2.88 9.64
N PRO A 24 4.65 2.50 9.35
CA PRO A 24 5.61 2.10 10.38
C PRO A 24 5.91 3.21 11.39
N VAL A 25 6.01 4.47 10.94
CA VAL A 25 6.23 5.61 11.83
C VAL A 25 5.06 5.78 12.81
N VAL A 26 3.81 5.70 12.35
CA VAL A 26 2.63 5.79 13.21
C VAL A 26 2.57 4.64 14.20
N VAL A 27 2.88 3.41 13.77
CA VAL A 27 2.95 2.25 14.68
C VAL A 27 4.06 2.41 15.73
N HIS A 28 5.25 2.88 15.32
CA HIS A 28 6.35 3.16 16.22
C HIS A 28 5.95 4.21 17.28
N GLN A 29 5.33 5.30 16.84
CA GLN A 29 4.82 6.34 17.73
C GLN A 29 3.77 5.79 18.70
N ALA A 30 2.87 4.91 18.26
CA ALA A 30 1.93 4.25 19.16
C ALA A 30 2.66 3.44 20.24
N PHE A 31 3.66 2.63 19.85
CA PHE A 31 4.40 1.81 20.82
C PHE A 31 5.27 2.61 21.81
N GLN A 32 5.69 3.82 21.45
CA GLN A 32 6.35 4.74 22.38
C GLN A 32 5.37 5.36 23.39
N ASN A 33 4.08 5.44 23.06
CA ASN A 33 3.04 6.12 23.85
C ASN A 33 2.01 5.15 24.47
N LYS A 34 2.44 3.96 24.90
CA LYS A 34 1.56 2.89 25.43
C LYS A 34 0.68 3.29 26.63
N THR A 35 1.14 4.24 27.43
CA THR A 35 0.42 4.71 28.63
C THR A 35 -0.64 5.76 28.33
N HIS A 36 -0.67 6.29 27.10
CA HIS A 36 -1.61 7.31 26.68
C HIS A 36 -2.95 6.71 26.29
N THR A 37 -4.07 7.37 26.63
CA THR A 37 -5.44 6.91 26.30
C THR A 37 -5.65 6.72 24.79
N LEU A 38 -4.88 7.43 23.96
CA LEU A 38 -4.91 7.34 22.50
C LEU A 38 -4.04 6.22 21.91
N TYR A 39 -3.37 5.40 22.73
CA TYR A 39 -2.54 4.30 22.25
C TYR A 39 -3.27 3.40 21.25
N LEU A 40 -4.46 2.93 21.63
CA LEU A 40 -5.22 1.95 20.88
C LEU A 40 -5.75 2.53 19.55
N PRO A 41 -6.35 3.75 19.52
CA PRO A 41 -6.69 4.42 18.26
C PRO A 41 -5.51 4.64 17.31
N VAL A 42 -4.36 5.11 17.82
CA VAL A 42 -3.19 5.40 16.98
C VAL A 42 -2.60 4.11 16.42
N LEU A 43 -2.50 3.06 17.25
CA LEU A 43 -2.02 1.75 16.80
C LEU A 43 -2.90 1.17 15.68
N LEU A 44 -4.21 1.20 15.85
CA LEU A 44 -5.17 0.72 14.83
C LEU A 44 -5.04 1.52 13.53
N SER A 45 -4.87 2.85 13.63
CA SER A 45 -4.65 3.69 12.44
C SER A 45 -3.35 3.33 11.70
N GLY A 46 -2.28 3.02 12.43
CA GLY A 46 -1.01 2.60 11.84
C GLY A 46 -1.11 1.23 11.15
N ILE A 47 -1.77 0.26 11.78
CA ILE A 47 -2.06 -1.05 11.18
C ILE A 47 -2.89 -0.90 9.90
N LEU A 48 -3.91 -0.05 9.92
CA LEU A 48 -4.76 0.22 8.75
C LEU A 48 -3.95 0.83 7.60
N LEU A 49 -3.08 1.80 7.89
CA LEU A 49 -2.19 2.40 6.90
C LEU A 49 -1.23 1.36 6.30
N LEU A 50 -0.69 0.45 7.09
CA LEU A 50 0.14 -0.65 6.59
C LEU A 50 -0.64 -1.60 5.68
N ALA A 51 -1.86 -1.97 6.07
CA ALA A 51 -2.73 -2.82 5.24
C ALA A 51 -3.05 -2.15 3.88
N LEU A 52 -3.31 -0.84 3.89
CA LEU A 52 -3.50 -0.05 2.67
C LEU A 52 -2.21 0.02 1.83
N ALA A 53 -1.05 0.19 2.46
CA ALA A 53 0.24 0.19 1.78
C ALA A 53 0.45 -1.11 0.99
N PHE A 54 0.22 -2.26 1.63
CA PHE A 54 0.30 -3.57 0.97
C PHE A 54 -0.73 -3.71 -0.15
N PHE A 55 -1.99 -3.33 0.10
CA PHE A 55 -3.03 -3.40 -0.92
C PHE A 55 -2.67 -2.60 -2.17
N TYR A 56 -2.28 -1.33 -2.02
CA TYR A 56 -1.89 -0.49 -3.15
C TYR A 56 -0.57 -0.94 -3.79
N GLY A 57 0.39 -1.44 -3.00
CA GLY A 57 1.65 -2.00 -3.49
C GLY A 57 1.42 -3.21 -4.39
N PHE A 58 0.76 -4.25 -3.88
CA PHE A 58 0.49 -5.48 -4.63
C PHE A 58 -0.40 -5.21 -5.85
N THR A 59 -1.47 -4.44 -5.70
CA THR A 59 -2.36 -4.13 -6.83
C THR A 59 -1.69 -3.20 -7.84
N GLY A 60 -0.82 -2.29 -7.40
CA GLY A 60 0.00 -1.43 -8.26
C GLY A 60 0.96 -2.24 -9.11
N ILE A 61 1.78 -3.11 -8.49
CA ILE A 61 2.72 -4.00 -9.19
C ILE A 61 1.97 -4.87 -10.19
N LYS A 62 0.90 -5.55 -9.77
CA LYS A 62 0.08 -6.41 -10.66
C LYS A 62 -0.46 -5.64 -11.86
N THR A 63 -0.89 -4.39 -11.66
CA THR A 63 -1.42 -3.53 -12.73
C THR A 63 -0.31 -3.10 -13.69
N LEU A 64 0.87 -2.76 -13.16
CA LEU A 64 2.06 -2.41 -13.94
C LEU A 64 2.55 -3.58 -14.80
N VAL A 65 2.68 -4.76 -14.22
CA VAL A 65 3.07 -6.00 -14.93
C VAL A 65 2.08 -6.29 -16.05
N ASN A 66 0.77 -6.24 -15.79
CA ASN A 66 -0.25 -6.44 -16.81
C ASN A 66 -0.23 -5.36 -17.91
N ALA A 67 0.21 -4.14 -17.60
CA ALA A 67 0.30 -3.05 -18.57
C ALA A 67 1.47 -3.23 -19.54
N LEU A 68 2.60 -3.72 -19.01
CA LEU A 68 3.84 -3.95 -19.75
C LEU A 68 3.76 -5.25 -20.56
N LEU A 69 3.41 -6.36 -19.91
CA LEU A 69 3.49 -7.72 -20.44
C LEU A 69 2.14 -8.28 -20.93
N GLY A 70 1.03 -7.58 -20.68
CA GLY A 70 -0.31 -8.08 -20.93
C GLY A 70 -0.83 -8.98 -19.81
N LYS A 71 -2.15 -9.26 -19.81
CA LYS A 71 -2.73 -10.22 -18.85
C LYS A 71 -2.22 -11.63 -19.16
N ARG A 72 -1.78 -12.36 -18.12
CA ARG A 72 -1.58 -13.81 -18.23
C ARG A 72 -2.89 -14.47 -18.67
N LYS A 73 -2.86 -15.17 -19.81
CA LYS A 73 -3.90 -16.14 -20.16
C LYS A 73 -3.61 -17.40 -19.34
N THR A 74 -4.40 -17.65 -18.31
CA THR A 74 -4.46 -18.98 -17.70
C THR A 74 -5.34 -19.81 -18.61
N ASN A 75 -4.75 -20.74 -19.36
CA ASN A 75 -5.52 -21.79 -20.03
C ASN A 75 -5.93 -22.75 -18.92
N LEU A 76 -7.21 -22.73 -18.59
CA LEU A 76 -7.87 -23.62 -17.63
C LEU A 76 -8.58 -24.71 -18.44
#